data_AF-A0A1B9IJS0-F1
#
_entry.id   AF-A0A1B9IJS0-F1
#
_cell.length_a   1.000
_cell.length_b   1.000
_cell.length_c   1.000
_cell.angle_alpha   90.00
_cell.angle_beta   90.00
_cell.angle_gamma   90.00
#
_symmetry.space_group_name_H-M   'P 1'
#
loop_
_entity.id
_entity.type
_entity.pdbx_description
1 polymer ?
#
loop_
_entity_poly.entity_id
_entity_poly.type
_entity_poly.pdbx_seq_one_letter_code
_entity_poly.pdbx_strand_id
1 'polypeptide(L)'
;MPKPSSSSLRSNGQNGKYTPTNYAATKNEVGVFTTPGYSEDIKPLWKFKNAEEAGKSAEGIWKLFEGYRWDRDKNDFVGMDICRKFIQMGRTRSLRYALRPGGRKYDPSTGKERKRTGKVYDQGKLDGAEIYEKWLGKCWDNMVYRKAWESWREGKELSEAVDDDDVKDQSVVRVAQGEGDEKDHKETKKRKRPVKDEPVVKVKDHSGPKKRTKKS
;
A
#
# COMPACT_ATOMS: atom_id res chain seq x y z
N MET A 1 -20.93 -11.81 12.31
CA MET A 1 -20.68 -12.82 11.25
C MET A 1 -20.09 -14.06 11.91
N PRO A 2 -20.48 -15.29 11.55
CA PRO A 2 -19.89 -16.49 12.15
C PRO A 2 -18.41 -16.60 11.78
N LYS A 3 -17.58 -17.01 12.75
CA LYS A 3 -16.14 -17.25 12.57
C LYS A 3 -15.94 -18.28 11.44
N PRO A 4 -15.04 -18.05 10.47
CA PRO A 4 -14.79 -19.03 9.42
C PRO A 4 -14.30 -20.34 10.03
N SER A 5 -14.90 -21.46 9.62
CA SER A 5 -14.53 -22.81 10.05
C SER A 5 -13.05 -23.08 9.73
N SER A 6 -12.26 -23.45 10.74
CA SER A 6 -10.80 -23.56 10.68
C SER A 6 -10.31 -24.83 9.98
N SER A 7 -10.78 -25.09 8.77
CA SER A 7 -10.41 -26.28 8.00
C SER A 7 -9.73 -25.86 6.70
N SER A 8 -8.42 -26.08 6.64
CA SER A 8 -7.53 -25.96 5.47
C SER A 8 -6.86 -24.60 5.21
N LEU A 9 -6.34 -23.94 6.25
CA LEU A 9 -5.09 -23.20 6.11
C LEU A 9 -3.97 -24.16 6.51
N ARG A 10 -3.00 -24.38 5.61
CA ARG A 10 -1.86 -25.26 5.87
C ARG A 10 -1.22 -24.89 7.22
N SER A 11 -0.85 -25.89 8.00
CA SER A 11 -0.13 -25.72 9.27
C SER A 11 0.99 -24.70 9.11
N ASN A 12 0.90 -23.60 9.86
CA ASN A 12 1.71 -22.38 9.82
C ASN A 12 3.21 -22.61 10.22
N GLY A 13 3.70 -23.85 10.19
CA GLY A 13 4.98 -24.29 10.75
C GLY A 13 6.23 -24.00 9.89
N GLN A 14 6.11 -23.25 8.80
CA GLN A 14 7.27 -22.85 7.96
C GLN A 14 7.30 -21.37 7.56
N ASN A 15 6.41 -20.54 8.11
CA ASN A 15 6.56 -19.09 7.98
C ASN A 15 7.64 -18.66 8.98
N GLY A 16 8.85 -18.37 8.50
CA GLY A 16 9.92 -17.83 9.34
C GLY A 16 9.38 -16.64 10.14
N LYS A 17 9.61 -16.60 11.45
CA LYS A 17 9.08 -15.53 12.32
C LYS A 17 9.54 -14.17 11.79
N TYR A 18 8.61 -13.44 11.18
CA TYR A 18 8.88 -12.08 10.75
C TYR A 18 8.91 -11.17 11.97
N THR A 19 9.79 -10.19 11.95
CA THR A 19 9.94 -9.15 12.96
C THR A 19 10.07 -7.80 12.26
N PRO A 20 9.85 -6.68 12.96
CA PRO A 20 10.07 -5.35 12.37
C PRO A 20 11.44 -5.15 11.72
N THR A 21 12.47 -5.87 12.19
CA THR A 21 13.83 -5.81 11.65
C THR A 21 13.99 -6.49 10.29
N ASN A 22 13.24 -7.57 10.03
CA ASN A 22 13.34 -8.33 8.77
C ASN A 22 12.15 -8.09 7.81
N TYR A 23 11.12 -7.37 8.26
CA TYR A 23 9.97 -6.98 7.46
C TYR A 23 9.55 -5.52 7.74
N ALA A 24 9.87 -4.64 6.80
CA ALA A 24 9.46 -3.24 6.86
C ALA A 24 8.03 -3.04 6.31
N ALA A 25 7.08 -2.81 7.21
CA ALA A 25 5.71 -2.44 6.84
C ALA A 25 5.70 -1.02 6.23
N THR A 26 5.34 -0.93 4.95
CA THR A 26 5.31 0.32 4.19
C THR A 26 4.02 0.40 3.39
N LYS A 27 3.49 1.62 3.20
CA LYS A 27 2.19 1.84 2.52
C LYS A 27 2.22 1.52 1.01
N ASN A 28 3.37 1.07 0.51
CA ASN A 28 3.57 0.74 -0.89
C ASN A 28 3.48 -0.80 -1.08
N GLU A 29 3.85 -1.27 -2.27
CA GLU A 29 3.76 -2.68 -2.65
C GLU A 29 5.09 -3.44 -2.40
N VAL A 30 6.05 -2.85 -1.68
CA VAL A 30 7.36 -3.48 -1.41
C VAL A 30 7.19 -4.71 -0.52
N GLY A 31 7.87 -5.79 -0.87
CA GLY A 31 7.81 -7.05 -0.14
C GLY A 31 6.76 -8.04 -0.65
N VAL A 32 5.80 -7.61 -1.49
CA VAL A 32 4.63 -8.43 -1.86
C VAL A 32 4.96 -9.78 -2.52
N PHE A 33 6.14 -9.93 -3.13
CA PHE A 33 6.60 -11.18 -3.74
C PHE A 33 7.85 -11.77 -3.08
N THR A 34 8.44 -11.06 -2.12
CA THR A 34 9.71 -11.43 -1.50
C THR A 34 9.55 -11.84 -0.03
N THR A 35 8.30 -11.94 0.44
CA THR A 35 7.94 -12.46 1.76
C THR A 35 7.44 -13.90 1.56
N PRO A 36 8.34 -14.90 1.61
CA PRO A 36 8.01 -16.31 1.40
C PRO A 36 6.97 -16.80 2.43
N GLY A 37 6.21 -17.83 2.05
CA GLY A 37 5.04 -18.29 2.80
C GLY A 37 3.75 -17.62 2.32
N TYR A 38 3.47 -16.42 2.82
CA TYR A 38 2.23 -15.70 2.49
C TYR A 38 2.04 -15.44 0.99
N SER A 39 3.11 -15.02 0.31
CA SER A 39 3.03 -14.65 -1.11
C SER A 39 2.62 -15.85 -2.00
N GLU A 40 2.96 -17.08 -1.60
CA GLU A 40 2.66 -18.30 -2.34
C GLU A 40 1.18 -18.67 -2.26
N ASP A 41 0.56 -18.48 -1.09
CA ASP A 41 -0.87 -18.75 -0.88
C ASP A 41 -1.75 -17.69 -1.58
N ILE A 42 -1.30 -16.44 -1.60
CA ILE A 42 -2.09 -15.31 -2.11
C ILE A 42 -1.99 -15.19 -3.64
N LYS A 43 -0.83 -15.50 -4.23
CA LYS A 43 -0.58 -15.32 -5.67
C LYS A 43 -1.55 -16.08 -6.60
N PRO A 44 -1.97 -17.33 -6.32
CA PRO A 44 -2.96 -18.06 -7.12
C PRO A 44 -4.32 -17.36 -7.21
N LEU A 45 -4.72 -16.68 -6.13
CA LEU A 45 -6.00 -15.95 -6.04
C LEU A 45 -5.97 -14.64 -6.85
N TRP A 46 -4.78 -14.06 -7.01
CA TRP A 46 -4.65 -12.70 -7.52
C TRP A 46 -4.88 -12.57 -9.03
N LYS A 47 -6.07 -12.09 -9.40
CA LYS A 47 -6.53 -11.90 -10.79
C LYS A 47 -7.10 -10.51 -11.02
N PHE A 48 -6.92 -9.95 -12.21
CA PHE A 48 -7.41 -8.61 -12.56
C PHE A 48 -7.80 -8.48 -14.04
N LYS A 49 -8.25 -9.57 -14.67
CA LYS A 49 -8.60 -9.55 -16.09
C LYS A 49 -9.81 -8.66 -16.38
N ASN A 50 -10.83 -8.69 -15.54
CA ASN A 50 -12.05 -7.90 -15.62
C ASN A 50 -12.63 -7.68 -14.21
N ALA A 51 -13.74 -6.96 -14.11
CA ALA A 51 -14.40 -6.66 -12.85
C ALA A 51 -14.79 -7.92 -12.05
N GLU A 52 -15.32 -8.95 -12.72
CA GLU A 52 -15.74 -10.20 -12.07
C GLU A 52 -14.55 -10.94 -11.44
N GLU A 53 -13.47 -11.13 -12.19
CA GLU A 53 -12.25 -11.75 -11.68
C GLU A 53 -11.60 -10.92 -10.58
N ALA A 54 -11.63 -9.59 -10.69
CA ALA A 54 -11.14 -8.69 -9.64
C ALA A 54 -11.95 -8.86 -8.35
N GLY A 55 -13.28 -9.01 -8.45
CA GLY A 55 -14.16 -9.30 -7.33
C GLY A 55 -13.82 -10.61 -6.64
N LYS A 56 -13.76 -11.72 -7.40
CA LYS A 56 -13.39 -13.05 -6.87
C LYS A 56 -12.01 -13.06 -6.23
N SER A 57 -11.05 -12.39 -6.88
CA SER A 57 -9.69 -12.25 -6.38
C SER A 57 -9.65 -11.48 -5.07
N ALA A 58 -10.23 -10.28 -5.01
CA ALA A 58 -10.20 -9.46 -3.81
C ALA A 58 -10.94 -10.11 -2.64
N GLU A 59 -12.07 -10.78 -2.89
CA GLU A 59 -12.79 -11.54 -1.87
C GLU A 59 -11.97 -12.73 -1.35
N GLY A 60 -11.31 -13.49 -2.24
CA GLY A 60 -10.43 -14.60 -1.84
C GLY A 60 -9.26 -14.13 -0.98
N ILE A 61 -8.62 -13.03 -1.37
CA ILE A 61 -7.50 -12.43 -0.61
C ILE A 61 -7.99 -11.90 0.73
N TRP A 62 -9.21 -11.34 0.79
CA TRP A 62 -9.83 -10.89 2.02
C TRP A 62 -10.12 -12.05 2.99
N LYS A 63 -10.53 -13.23 2.49
CA LYS A 63 -10.70 -14.41 3.34
C LYS A 63 -9.39 -14.85 3.98
N LEU A 64 -8.27 -14.76 3.25
CA LEU A 64 -6.94 -14.99 3.83
C LEU A 64 -6.59 -13.92 4.87
N PHE A 65 -6.85 -12.65 4.58
CA PHE A 65 -6.66 -11.54 5.53
C PHE A 65 -7.38 -11.80 6.87
N GLU A 66 -8.66 -12.18 6.82
CA GLU A 66 -9.44 -12.53 8.01
C GLU A 66 -8.93 -13.82 8.67
N GLY A 67 -8.42 -14.78 7.90
CA GLY A 67 -7.76 -15.97 8.43
C GLY A 67 -6.54 -15.63 9.28
N TYR A 68 -5.67 -14.74 8.78
CA TYR A 68 -4.49 -14.26 9.51
C TYR A 68 -4.87 -13.42 10.73
N ARG A 69 -5.92 -12.60 10.61
CA ARG A 69 -6.48 -11.85 11.73
C ARG A 69 -6.90 -12.79 12.87
N TRP A 70 -7.64 -13.86 12.58
CA TRP A 70 -8.16 -14.76 13.63
C TRP A 70 -7.20 -15.89 14.02
N ASP A 71 -5.94 -15.84 13.61
CA ASP A 71 -4.93 -16.83 14.00
C ASP A 71 -4.69 -16.78 15.54
N ARG A 72 -4.48 -17.96 16.14
CA ARG A 72 -4.34 -18.14 17.58
C ARG A 72 -3.05 -17.52 18.13
N ASP A 73 -2.05 -17.32 17.29
CA ASP A 73 -0.74 -16.78 17.67
C ASP A 73 -0.67 -15.24 17.60
N LYS A 74 -1.78 -14.55 17.89
CA LYS A 74 -1.93 -13.08 18.01
C LYS A 74 -1.95 -12.31 16.68
N ASN A 75 -3.06 -12.40 15.93
CA ASN A 75 -3.35 -11.52 14.79
C ASN A 75 -2.15 -11.37 13.83
N ASP A 76 -1.87 -12.38 12.99
CA ASP A 76 -0.69 -12.40 12.12
C ASP A 76 -0.64 -11.17 11.20
N PHE A 77 0.12 -10.16 11.64
CA PHE A 77 0.20 -8.87 11.01
C PHE A 77 0.83 -8.95 9.63
N VAL A 78 1.87 -9.77 9.46
CA VAL A 78 2.58 -9.87 8.18
C VAL A 78 1.69 -10.55 7.15
N GLY A 79 0.97 -11.59 7.53
CA GLY A 79 -0.06 -12.21 6.68
C GLY A 79 -1.11 -11.20 6.24
N MET A 80 -1.69 -10.45 7.19
CA MET A 80 -2.66 -9.37 6.89
C MET A 80 -2.04 -8.31 5.96
N ASP A 81 -0.80 -7.90 6.20
CA ASP A 81 -0.16 -6.83 5.43
C ASP A 81 0.17 -7.25 4.00
N ILE A 82 0.60 -8.50 3.78
CA ILE A 82 0.82 -9.05 2.45
C ILE A 82 -0.51 -9.13 1.68
N CYS A 83 -1.60 -9.59 2.30
CA CYS A 83 -2.93 -9.57 1.69
C CYS A 83 -3.32 -8.15 1.24
N ARG A 84 -3.17 -7.13 2.10
CA ARG A 84 -3.44 -5.73 1.75
C ARG A 84 -2.54 -5.25 0.60
N LYS A 85 -1.27 -5.64 0.58
CA LYS A 85 -0.30 -5.35 -0.51
C LYS A 85 -0.76 -5.94 -1.85
N PHE A 86 -1.24 -7.19 -1.86
CA PHE A 86 -1.77 -7.81 -3.08
C PHE A 86 -3.05 -7.13 -3.58
N ILE A 87 -3.96 -6.74 -2.67
CA ILE A 87 -5.15 -5.96 -3.00
C ILE A 87 -4.76 -4.61 -3.63
N GLN A 88 -3.81 -3.89 -3.02
CA GLN A 88 -3.28 -2.64 -3.55
C GLN A 88 -2.62 -2.82 -4.93
N MET A 89 -1.82 -3.86 -5.11
CA MET A 89 -1.21 -4.19 -6.39
C MET A 89 -2.27 -4.56 -7.44
N GLY A 90 -3.37 -5.18 -7.04
CA GLY A 90 -4.54 -5.44 -7.89
C GLY A 90 -5.17 -4.15 -8.41
N ARG A 91 -5.39 -3.18 -7.51
CA ARG A 91 -5.85 -1.82 -7.85
C ARG A 91 -4.91 -1.14 -8.83
N THR A 92 -3.61 -1.07 -8.51
CA THR A 92 -2.64 -0.32 -9.33
C THR A 92 -2.45 -0.95 -10.70
N ARG A 93 -2.43 -2.29 -10.81
CA ARG A 93 -2.40 -2.96 -12.11
C ARG A 93 -3.69 -2.70 -12.89
N SER A 94 -4.86 -2.92 -12.30
CA SER A 94 -6.14 -2.68 -12.98
C SER A 94 -6.22 -1.25 -13.53
N LEU A 95 -5.92 -0.26 -12.68
CA LEU A 95 -5.92 1.15 -13.05
C LEU A 95 -4.90 1.50 -14.15
N ARG A 96 -3.72 0.86 -14.13
CA ARG A 96 -2.72 1.03 -15.20
C ARG A 96 -3.25 0.55 -16.54
N TYR A 97 -3.97 -0.57 -16.59
CA TYR A 97 -4.55 -1.10 -17.83
C TYR A 97 -5.76 -0.28 -18.28
N ALA A 98 -6.56 0.24 -17.35
CA ALA A 98 -7.66 1.13 -17.65
C ALA A 98 -7.19 2.45 -18.30
N LEU A 99 -6.11 3.03 -17.80
CA LEU A 99 -5.68 4.40 -18.16
C LEU A 99 -4.53 4.49 -19.17
N ARG A 100 -4.08 3.36 -19.72
CA ARG A 100 -3.02 3.34 -20.74
C ARG A 100 -3.48 2.52 -21.96
N PRO A 101 -3.21 2.98 -23.20
CA PRO A 101 -3.49 2.18 -24.39
C PRO A 101 -2.82 0.80 -24.32
N GLY A 102 -3.63 -0.25 -24.26
CA GLY A 102 -3.18 -1.64 -24.12
C GLY A 102 -2.44 -1.95 -22.80
N GLY A 103 -2.57 -1.10 -21.77
CA GLY A 103 -1.92 -1.26 -20.47
C GLY A 103 -0.39 -1.15 -20.46
N ARG A 104 0.23 -0.74 -21.57
CA ARG A 104 1.69 -0.66 -21.70
C ARG A 104 2.24 0.60 -21.03
N LYS A 105 3.20 0.41 -20.13
CA LYS A 105 3.89 1.53 -19.43
C LYS A 105 4.88 2.23 -20.36
N TYR A 106 5.63 1.47 -21.14
CA TYR A 106 6.65 1.97 -22.04
C TYR A 106 6.22 1.76 -23.48
N ASP A 107 6.64 2.67 -24.36
CA ASP A 107 6.45 2.51 -25.78
C ASP A 107 7.46 1.48 -26.33
N PRO A 108 7.02 0.44 -27.06
CA PRO A 108 7.91 -0.60 -27.54
C PRO A 108 8.91 -0.12 -28.60
N SER A 109 8.61 0.96 -29.32
CA SER A 109 9.50 1.50 -30.37
C SER A 109 10.56 2.46 -29.82
N THR A 110 10.20 3.26 -28.81
CA THR A 110 11.10 4.30 -28.28
C THR A 110 11.65 4.01 -26.90
N GLY A 111 11.13 3.01 -26.18
CA GLY A 111 11.46 2.72 -24.78
C GLY A 111 11.00 3.79 -23.78
N LYS A 112 10.43 4.91 -24.24
CA LYS A 112 10.01 6.02 -23.38
C LYS A 112 8.73 5.67 -22.63
N GLU A 113 8.59 6.19 -21.41
CA GLU A 113 7.34 6.04 -20.66
C GLU A 113 6.19 6.74 -21.40
N ARG A 114 5.10 6.02 -21.59
CA ARG A 114 3.87 6.56 -22.15
C ARG A 114 3.22 7.51 -21.16
N LYS A 115 2.86 8.70 -21.63
CA LYS A 115 2.12 9.70 -20.84
C LYS A 115 0.78 9.12 -20.39
N ARG A 116 0.37 9.46 -19.17
CA ARG A 116 -1.02 9.28 -18.71
C ARG A 116 -1.86 10.31 -19.45
N THR A 117 -2.82 9.85 -20.25
CA THR A 117 -3.66 10.74 -21.08
C THR A 117 -4.93 11.19 -20.36
N GLY A 118 -5.20 10.67 -19.15
CA GLY A 118 -6.44 10.93 -18.40
C GLY A 118 -7.67 10.22 -18.99
N LYS A 119 -7.54 9.61 -20.17
CA LYS A 119 -8.61 8.85 -20.83
C LYS A 119 -8.70 7.43 -20.27
N VAL A 120 -9.93 6.94 -20.15
CA VAL A 120 -10.24 5.52 -19.90
C VAL A 120 -10.24 4.78 -21.24
N TYR A 121 -9.41 3.74 -21.35
CA TYR A 121 -9.30 2.88 -22.54
C TYR A 121 -9.97 1.52 -22.35
N ASP A 122 -10.14 1.09 -21.10
CA ASP A 122 -10.77 -0.18 -20.75
C ASP A 122 -11.60 0.01 -19.48
N GLN A 123 -12.92 0.02 -19.66
CA GLN A 123 -13.88 0.23 -18.57
C GLN A 123 -13.88 -0.96 -17.59
N GLY A 124 -13.79 -2.20 -18.08
CA GLY A 124 -13.79 -3.37 -17.22
C GLY A 124 -12.56 -3.44 -16.31
N LYS A 125 -11.45 -2.85 -16.72
CA LYS A 125 -10.26 -2.64 -15.86
C LYS A 125 -10.45 -1.51 -14.85
N LEU A 126 -11.17 -0.45 -15.23
CA LEU A 126 -11.48 0.63 -14.29
C LEU A 126 -12.39 0.11 -13.19
N ASP A 127 -13.46 -0.58 -13.54
CA ASP A 127 -14.40 -1.22 -12.61
C ASP A 127 -13.66 -2.20 -11.68
N GLY A 128 -12.74 -3.00 -12.23
CA GLY A 128 -11.88 -3.88 -11.44
C GLY A 128 -10.98 -3.11 -10.46
N ALA A 129 -10.44 -1.95 -10.86
CA ALA A 129 -9.65 -1.10 -9.97
C ALA A 129 -10.49 -0.53 -8.82
N GLU A 130 -11.72 -0.12 -9.10
CA GLU A 130 -12.67 0.38 -8.09
C GLU A 130 -13.08 -0.71 -7.09
N ILE A 131 -13.26 -1.94 -7.57
CA ILE A 131 -13.50 -3.09 -6.68
C ILE A 131 -12.33 -3.27 -5.72
N TYR A 132 -11.10 -3.33 -6.24
CA TYR A 132 -9.91 -3.43 -5.39
C TYR A 132 -9.77 -2.24 -4.43
N GLU A 133 -10.11 -1.03 -4.85
CA GLU A 133 -10.09 0.15 -3.98
C GLU A 133 -11.01 0.00 -2.77
N LYS A 134 -12.23 -0.50 -2.97
CA LYS A 134 -13.19 -0.76 -1.88
C LYS A 134 -12.63 -1.77 -0.87
N TRP A 135 -12.01 -2.85 -1.35
CA TRP A 135 -11.37 -3.85 -0.48
C TRP A 135 -10.12 -3.31 0.21
N LEU A 136 -9.34 -2.46 -0.46
CA LEU A 136 -8.20 -1.78 0.15
C LEU A 136 -8.64 -0.88 1.29
N GLY A 137 -9.72 -0.12 1.11
CA GLY A 137 -10.37 0.66 2.17
C GLY A 137 -10.73 -0.21 3.37
N LYS A 138 -11.40 -1.34 3.16
CA LYS A 138 -11.72 -2.31 4.23
C LYS A 138 -10.49 -2.77 5.02
N CYS A 139 -9.35 -3.02 4.37
CA CYS A 139 -8.13 -3.37 5.08
C CYS A 139 -7.65 -2.22 5.98
N TRP A 140 -7.64 -0.98 5.49
CA TRP A 140 -7.21 0.20 6.26
C TRP A 140 -8.18 0.59 7.38
N ASP A 141 -9.47 0.30 7.21
CA ASP A 141 -10.53 0.55 8.18
C ASP A 141 -10.62 -0.54 9.24
N ASN A 142 -9.99 -1.69 9.03
CA ASN A 142 -9.89 -2.74 10.03
C ASN A 142 -9.04 -2.28 11.22
N MET A 143 -9.68 -2.19 12.39
CA MET A 143 -9.06 -1.66 13.61
C MET A 143 -7.93 -2.54 14.14
N VAL A 144 -8.08 -3.86 14.06
CA VAL A 144 -7.04 -4.82 14.48
C VAL A 144 -5.79 -4.62 13.64
N TYR A 145 -5.95 -4.55 12.31
CA TYR A 145 -4.84 -4.28 11.40
C TYR A 145 -4.20 -2.90 11.65
N ARG A 146 -4.99 -1.85 11.87
CA ARG A 146 -4.47 -0.50 12.15
C ARG A 146 -3.60 -0.48 13.41
N LYS A 147 -4.09 -1.06 14.51
CA LYS A 147 -3.32 -1.17 15.77
C LYS A 147 -2.05 -2.01 15.56
N ALA A 148 -2.16 -3.14 14.88
CA ALA A 148 -1.01 -3.99 14.59
C ALA A 148 0.05 -3.30 13.72
N TRP A 149 -0.38 -2.53 12.73
CA TRP A 149 0.49 -1.71 11.89
C TRP A 149 1.26 -0.66 12.69
N GLU A 150 0.60 0.01 13.62
CA GLU A 150 1.21 1.02 14.50
C GLU A 150 2.23 0.37 15.43
N SER A 151 1.86 -0.69 16.14
CA SER A 151 2.76 -1.43 17.02
C SER A 151 3.99 -1.96 16.27
N TRP A 152 3.80 -2.53 15.07
CA TRP A 152 4.90 -3.03 14.24
C TRP A 152 5.90 -1.94 13.87
N ARG A 153 5.43 -0.74 13.54
CA ARG A 153 6.30 0.40 13.19
C ARG A 153 7.06 0.97 14.38
N GLU A 154 6.51 0.84 15.58
CA GLU A 154 7.18 1.23 16.82
C GLU A 154 8.17 0.17 17.32
N GLY A 155 8.27 -0.97 16.64
CA GLY A 155 9.12 -2.08 17.07
C GLY A 155 8.59 -2.80 18.32
N LYS A 156 7.33 -2.56 18.69
CA LYS A 156 6.67 -3.21 19.83
C LYS A 156 6.07 -4.52 19.35
N GLU A 157 6.39 -5.63 20.02
CA GLU A 157 5.63 -6.86 19.82
C GLU A 157 4.18 -6.65 20.24
N LEU A 158 3.23 -7.22 19.49
CA LEU A 158 1.81 -7.16 19.81
C LEU A 158 1.57 -7.90 21.13
N SER A 159 1.49 -7.19 22.25
CA SER A 159 1.44 -7.85 23.56
C SER A 159 0.04 -8.27 24.00
N GLU A 160 -1.05 -7.78 23.39
CA GLU A 160 -2.41 -8.10 23.83
C GLU A 160 -3.35 -8.33 22.64
N ALA A 161 -4.15 -9.40 22.70
CA ALA A 161 -5.20 -9.68 21.73
C ALA A 161 -6.28 -8.61 21.87
N VAL A 162 -6.53 -7.87 20.79
CA VAL A 162 -7.58 -6.84 20.78
C VAL A 162 -8.85 -7.50 20.26
N ASP A 163 -9.79 -7.79 21.16
CA ASP A 163 -11.13 -8.23 20.80
C ASP A 163 -11.94 -7.07 20.19
N ASP A 164 -12.78 -7.36 19.19
CA ASP A 164 -13.68 -6.37 18.55
C ASP A 164 -14.66 -5.71 19.52
N ASP A 165 -14.97 -6.37 20.63
CA ASP A 165 -15.97 -5.92 21.60
C ASP A 165 -15.50 -4.71 22.45
N ASP A 166 -14.19 -4.45 22.52
CA ASP A 166 -13.61 -3.39 23.36
C ASP A 166 -13.56 -2.01 22.67
N VAL A 167 -14.14 -1.91 21.47
CA VAL A 167 -14.10 -0.72 20.61
C VAL A 167 -15.11 0.37 21.01
N LYS A 168 -16.09 0.08 21.86
CA LYS A 168 -17.09 1.08 22.28
C LYS A 168 -16.71 1.95 23.47
N ASP A 169 -15.68 1.60 24.24
CA ASP A 169 -15.43 2.23 25.55
C ASP A 169 -13.99 2.73 25.76
N GLN A 170 -13.36 3.28 24.72
CA GLN A 170 -12.12 4.05 24.91
C GLN A 170 -12.20 5.39 24.21
N SER A 171 -13.11 6.23 24.71
CA SER A 171 -13.05 7.67 24.54
C SER A 171 -12.85 8.39 25.87
N VAL A 172 -12.04 7.89 26.81
CA VAL A 172 -11.43 8.67 27.91
C VAL A 172 -10.53 7.79 28.76
N VAL A 173 -9.21 7.81 28.55
CA VAL A 173 -8.26 7.87 29.67
C VAL A 173 -6.97 8.56 29.20
N ARG A 174 -6.84 9.86 29.48
CA ARG A 174 -5.53 10.50 29.59
C ARG A 174 -5.05 10.23 31.01
N VAL A 175 -4.09 9.33 31.19
CA VAL A 175 -3.33 9.32 32.45
C VAL A 175 -2.19 10.30 32.27
N ALA A 176 -2.41 11.49 32.84
CA ALA A 176 -1.36 12.43 33.17
C ALA A 176 -0.64 11.92 34.42
N GLN A 177 0.69 11.82 34.36
CA GLN A 177 1.52 12.03 35.54
C GLN A 177 2.36 13.26 35.24
N GLY A 178 2.13 14.30 36.05
CA GLY A 178 2.90 15.52 36.04
C GLY A 178 3.43 15.78 37.44
N GLU A 179 4.62 16.39 37.47
CA GLU A 179 5.20 17.29 38.47
C GLU A 179 6.56 17.66 37.83
N GLY A 180 6.94 18.90 37.54
CA GLY A 180 6.43 20.23 37.84
C GLY A 180 7.69 21.08 38.06
N ASP A 181 7.95 22.10 37.23
CA ASP A 181 8.65 23.31 37.69
C ASP A 181 8.54 24.47 36.70
N GLU A 182 8.56 25.67 37.29
CA GLU A 182 7.88 26.88 36.86
C GLU A 182 8.77 27.89 36.09
N LYS A 183 8.18 28.48 35.04
CA LYS A 183 8.41 29.80 34.39
C LYS A 183 9.84 30.25 33.99
N ASP A 184 9.97 30.60 32.70
CA ASP A 184 10.32 31.99 32.38
C ASP A 184 9.83 32.46 31.00
N HIS A 185 9.45 33.73 30.94
CA HIS A 185 8.75 34.40 29.85
C HIS A 185 9.76 35.10 28.93
N LYS A 186 9.84 34.76 27.63
CA LYS A 186 10.42 35.67 26.64
C LYS A 186 9.89 35.47 25.22
N GLU A 187 9.04 36.42 24.85
CA GLU A 187 8.63 36.81 23.51
C GLU A 187 9.82 36.95 22.55
N THR A 188 9.76 36.37 21.35
CA THR A 188 10.38 36.95 20.14
C THR A 188 9.79 36.43 18.82
N LYS A 189 9.06 37.33 18.16
CA LYS A 189 9.02 37.65 16.72
C LYS A 189 9.26 36.54 15.66
N LYS A 190 8.19 36.36 14.87
CA LYS A 190 8.13 36.13 13.41
C LYS A 190 9.48 36.21 12.66
N ARG A 191 9.87 35.12 11.99
CA ARG A 191 10.68 35.18 10.78
C ARG A 191 10.17 34.19 9.72
N LYS A 192 9.57 34.77 8.67
CA LYS A 192 9.32 34.14 7.37
C LYS A 192 10.63 33.59 6.83
N ARG A 193 10.65 32.35 6.34
CA ARG A 193 11.76 31.84 5.55
C ARG A 193 11.65 32.41 4.12
N PRO A 194 12.71 33.01 3.57
CA PRO A 194 12.71 33.53 2.21
C PRO A 194 12.79 32.41 1.18
N VAL A 195 12.02 32.58 0.11
CA VAL A 195 12.12 31.87 -1.16
C VAL A 195 13.54 32.08 -1.69
N LYS A 196 14.25 31.00 -2.01
CA LYS A 196 15.51 31.08 -2.75
C LYS A 196 15.20 30.90 -4.22
N ASP A 197 15.52 31.94 -4.97
CA ASP A 197 15.43 32.01 -6.41
C ASP A 197 16.31 30.95 -7.08
N GLU A 198 15.73 30.24 -8.06
CA GLU A 198 16.46 29.40 -9.00
C GLU A 198 17.33 30.29 -9.91
N PRO A 199 18.61 29.93 -10.16
CA PRO A 199 19.37 30.60 -11.21
C PRO A 199 18.90 30.14 -12.59
N VAL A 200 18.33 31.10 -13.33
CA VAL A 200 18.03 31.04 -14.76
C VAL A 200 19.26 30.58 -15.55
N VAL A 201 19.20 29.39 -16.13
CA VAL A 201 20.21 28.92 -17.09
C VAL A 201 19.90 29.54 -18.46
N LYS A 202 20.76 30.46 -18.89
CA LYS A 202 20.73 31.09 -20.22
C LYS A 202 20.86 30.02 -21.32
N VAL A 203 19.85 29.97 -22.19
CA VAL A 203 19.90 29.29 -23.48
C VAL A 203 20.95 29.99 -24.34
N LYS A 204 22.03 29.30 -24.70
CA LYS A 204 22.94 29.73 -25.77
C LYS A 204 22.46 29.12 -27.08
N ASP A 205 21.91 29.98 -27.93
CA ASP A 205 21.73 29.71 -29.35
C ASP A 205 23.03 29.19 -29.97
N HIS A 206 22.98 28.01 -30.56
CA HIS A 206 23.98 27.54 -31.52
C HIS A 206 23.25 27.20 -32.81
N SER A 207 23.12 28.22 -33.65
CA SER A 207 22.94 28.07 -35.09
C SER A 207 24.15 27.31 -35.66
N GLY A 208 23.91 26.12 -36.21
CA GLY A 208 24.90 25.29 -36.92
C GLY A 208 24.25 24.54 -38.09
N PRO A 209 24.98 24.27 -39.18
CA PRO A 209 24.52 24.61 -40.53
C PRO A 209 23.76 23.51 -41.29
N LYS A 210 23.07 24.01 -42.33
CA LYS A 210 22.22 23.33 -43.30
C LYS A 210 22.85 22.08 -43.95
N LYS A 211 22.02 21.05 -44.09
CA LYS A 211 22.22 19.85 -44.92
C LYS A 211 22.62 20.23 -46.35
N ARG A 212 23.74 19.70 -46.85
CA ARG A 212 24.07 19.65 -48.28
C ARG A 212 23.57 18.32 -48.84
N THR A 213 22.61 18.41 -49.74
CA THR A 213 22.24 17.35 -50.68
C THR A 213 23.37 17.11 -51.66
N LYS A 214 23.69 15.86 -51.97
CA LYS A 214 24.29 15.48 -53.25
C LYS A 214 23.55 14.27 -53.81
N LYS A 215 22.89 14.52 -54.94
CA LYS A 215 22.61 13.54 -55.99
C LYS A 215 23.94 13.01 -56.53
N SER A 216 24.02 11.70 -56.73
CA SER A 216 24.34 11.01 -57.99
C SER A 216 24.18 9.52 -57.76
#